data_AF-A0A7X7MPV9-F1
#
_entry.id   AF-A0A7X7MPV9-F1
#
_cell.length_a   1.000
_cell.length_b   1.000
_cell.length_c   1.000
_cell.angle_alpha   90.00
_cell.angle_beta   90.00
_cell.angle_gamma   90.00
#
_symmetry.space_group_name_H-M   'P 1'
#
loop_
_entity.id
_entity.type
_entity.pdbx_description
1 polymer ?
#
loop_
_entity_poly.entity_id
_entity_poly.type
_entity_poly.pdbx_seq_one_letter_code
_entity_poly.pdbx_strand_id
1 'polypeptide(L)'
;TRVGAGDDLARGRSTFMVEMQEAANILNNATARSLIVLDEIGRGTSTFDGISIAWAVAEYLHNTPAVKAKTLFATHYHELTDLAITLNGVKNYTVQVREHGESIIFLRRIAPGTADKSYGIHVARLAGMPDEVVDRSREILANLEEGELEAGVPKLARRNRRKSTDIPGQLTLF
;
A
#
# COMPACT_ATOMS: atom_id res chain seq x y z
N THR A 1 12.00 11.55 6.68
CA THR A 1 11.27 11.61 5.41
C THR A 1 11.85 10.55 4.49
N ARG A 2 11.03 9.70 3.85
CA ARG A 2 11.49 8.80 2.77
C ARG A 2 10.87 9.26 1.46
N VAL A 3 11.72 9.54 0.49
CA VAL A 3 11.40 9.83 -0.92
C VAL A 3 12.33 8.90 -1.68
N GLY A 4 11.79 8.01 -2.53
CA GLY A 4 12.46 6.99 -3.37
C GLY A 4 13.96 6.74 -3.20
N ALA A 5 14.34 5.49 -2.94
CA ALA A 5 15.73 5.07 -2.77
C ALA A 5 16.64 5.51 -3.94
N GLY A 6 17.48 6.51 -3.70
CA GLY A 6 18.73 6.68 -4.44
C GLY A 6 19.70 5.59 -4.02
N ASP A 7 20.30 4.94 -5.00
CA ASP A 7 21.13 3.73 -4.87
C ASP A 7 22.11 3.71 -3.69
N ASP A 8 22.09 2.62 -2.91
CA ASP A 8 23.23 2.15 -2.09
C ASP A 8 23.68 0.74 -2.55
N LEU A 9 23.65 0.50 -3.87
CA LEU A 9 24.19 -0.71 -4.51
C LEU A 9 25.67 -0.94 -4.17
N ALA A 10 26.40 0.11 -3.80
CA ALA A 10 27.82 0.08 -3.46
C ALA A 10 28.14 -0.72 -2.18
N ARG A 11 27.16 -1.00 -1.30
CA ARG A 11 27.37 -1.68 0.00
C ARG A 11 26.84 -3.11 0.09
N GLY A 12 26.35 -3.70 -0.99
CA GLY A 12 25.88 -5.10 -1.00
C GLY A 12 24.65 -5.37 -0.12
N ARG A 13 23.85 -4.34 0.20
CA ARG A 13 22.57 -4.49 0.91
C ARG A 13 21.44 -4.40 -0.11
N SER A 14 20.40 -5.22 0.06
CA SER A 14 19.21 -5.11 -0.79
C SER A 14 18.50 -3.78 -0.53
N THR A 15 18.01 -3.14 -1.59
CA THR A 15 17.25 -1.88 -1.49
C THR A 15 16.06 -2.02 -0.52
N PHE A 16 15.44 -3.20 -0.49
CA PHE A 16 14.38 -3.51 0.46
C PHE A 16 14.86 -3.54 1.92
N MET A 17 16.03 -4.12 2.21
CA MET A 17 16.58 -4.11 3.58
C MET A 17 16.88 -2.68 4.05
N VAL A 18 17.42 -1.83 3.18
CA VAL A 18 17.67 -0.42 3.50
C VAL A 18 16.34 0.29 3.81
N GLU A 19 15.31 0.07 2.99
CA GLU A 19 13.97 0.59 3.23
C GLU A 19 13.39 0.14 4.58
N MET A 20 13.54 -1.14 4.94
CA MET A 20 13.08 -1.66 6.23
C MET A 20 13.87 -1.09 7.41
N GLN A 21 15.17 -0.82 7.25
CA GLN A 21 15.98 -0.17 8.28
C GLN A 21 15.55 1.29 8.48
N GLU A 22 15.25 2.02 7.41
CA GLU A 22 14.72 3.39 7.49
C GLU A 22 13.34 3.43 8.16
N ALA A 23 12.44 2.53 7.76
CA ALA A 23 11.14 2.38 8.39
C ALA A 23 11.27 2.06 9.88
N ALA A 24 12.13 1.10 10.25
CA ALA A 24 12.40 0.77 11.64
C ALA A 24 12.97 1.97 12.41
N ASN A 25 13.88 2.73 11.83
CA ASN A 25 14.42 3.93 12.47
C ASN A 25 13.33 4.98 12.74
N ILE A 26 12.41 5.20 11.79
CA ILE A 26 11.26 6.08 11.98
C ILE A 26 10.38 5.58 13.13
N LEU A 27 10.00 4.30 13.12
CA LEU A 27 9.07 3.74 14.10
C LEU A 27 9.63 3.73 15.52
N ASN A 28 10.93 3.52 15.68
CA ASN A 28 11.58 3.48 16.99
C ASN A 28 11.85 4.88 17.59
N ASN A 29 11.90 5.93 16.77
CA ASN A 29 12.30 7.27 17.21
C ASN A 29 11.22 8.34 17.05
N ALA A 30 10.14 8.07 16.30
CA ALA A 30 9.04 9.00 16.15
C ALA A 30 8.37 9.28 17.50
N THR A 31 7.77 10.46 17.62
CA THR A 31 6.94 10.83 18.76
C THR A 31 5.62 11.41 18.25
N ALA A 32 4.63 11.59 19.12
CA ALA A 32 3.38 12.27 18.76
C ALA A 32 3.56 13.70 18.20
N ARG A 33 4.74 14.32 18.35
CA ARG A 33 5.07 15.65 17.81
C ARG A 33 5.82 15.61 16.46
N SER A 34 6.07 14.42 15.92
CA SER A 34 6.74 14.25 14.64
C SER A 34 5.82 14.56 13.45
N LEU A 35 6.44 14.80 12.29
CA LEU A 35 5.79 14.71 10.98
C LEU A 35 6.43 13.55 10.23
N ILE A 36 5.63 12.56 9.87
CA ILE A 36 6.09 11.35 9.19
C ILE A 36 5.64 11.40 7.73
N VAL A 37 6.57 11.12 6.82
CA VAL A 37 6.30 11.03 5.37
C VAL A 37 6.87 9.69 4.90
N LEU A 38 5.96 8.79 4.51
CA LEU A 38 6.26 7.46 4.02
C LEU A 38 5.98 7.39 2.53
N ASP A 39 7.08 7.30 1.80
CA ASP A 39 7.21 6.93 0.41
C ASP A 39 6.97 5.43 0.14
N GLU A 40 5.93 4.95 -0.53
CA GLU A 40 5.79 3.60 -1.12
C GLU A 40 6.56 2.47 -0.40
N ILE A 41 6.25 2.28 0.88
CA ILE A 41 6.83 1.21 1.71
C ILE A 41 6.27 -0.14 1.27
N GLY A 42 7.13 -1.15 1.18
CA GLY A 42 6.77 -2.54 0.87
C GLY A 42 6.98 -2.95 -0.59
N ARG A 43 7.36 -2.02 -1.48
CA ARG A 43 7.48 -2.31 -2.93
C ARG A 43 8.59 -3.29 -3.30
N GLY A 44 9.67 -3.35 -2.53
CA GLY A 44 10.84 -4.17 -2.84
C GLY A 44 10.70 -5.67 -2.54
N THR A 45 9.48 -6.16 -2.28
CA THR A 45 9.18 -7.56 -1.94
C THR A 45 7.91 -8.04 -2.64
N SER A 46 7.45 -9.26 -2.34
CA SER A 46 6.19 -9.81 -2.87
C SER A 46 5.01 -8.87 -2.55
N THR A 47 4.01 -8.80 -3.45
CA THR A 47 2.87 -7.89 -3.29
C THR A 47 2.16 -8.08 -1.94
N PHE A 48 1.90 -9.33 -1.55
CA PHE A 48 1.22 -9.62 -0.28
C PHE A 48 2.08 -9.28 0.95
N ASP A 49 3.39 -9.52 0.90
CA ASP A 49 4.28 -9.12 2.00
C ASP A 49 4.35 -7.60 2.11
N GLY A 50 4.47 -6.91 0.97
CA GLY A 50 4.52 -5.46 0.88
C GLY A 50 3.26 -4.79 1.44
N ILE A 51 2.07 -5.26 1.01
CA ILE A 51 0.78 -4.82 1.56
C ILE A 51 0.73 -5.07 3.06
N SER A 52 1.09 -6.27 3.52
CA SER A 52 1.01 -6.65 4.94
C SER A 52 1.90 -5.77 5.82
N ILE A 53 3.13 -5.50 5.39
CA ILE A 53 4.07 -4.63 6.10
C ILE A 53 3.54 -3.19 6.11
N ALA A 54 3.16 -2.65 4.95
CA ALA A 54 2.66 -1.28 4.84
C ALA A 54 1.41 -1.05 5.71
N TRP A 55 0.50 -2.02 5.73
CA TRP A 55 -0.70 -2.01 6.57
C TRP A 55 -0.34 -2.00 8.06
N ALA A 56 0.51 -2.93 8.50
CA ALA A 56 0.93 -3.03 9.89
C ALA A 56 1.66 -1.75 10.36
N VAL A 57 2.47 -1.14 9.50
CA VAL A 57 3.13 0.15 9.78
C VAL A 57 2.11 1.27 9.97
N ALA A 58 1.11 1.37 9.09
CA ALA A 58 0.06 2.38 9.21
C ALA A 58 -0.76 2.19 10.50
N GLU A 59 -1.13 0.96 10.83
CA GLU A 59 -1.84 0.63 12.07
C GLU A 59 -1.00 0.97 13.31
N TYR A 60 0.30 0.63 13.32
CA TYR A 60 1.19 0.92 14.44
C TYR A 60 1.30 2.42 14.70
N LEU A 61 1.52 3.22 13.65
CA LEU A 61 1.58 4.68 13.74
C LEU A 61 0.25 5.29 14.22
N HIS A 62 -0.88 4.71 13.81
CA HIS A 62 -2.19 5.21 14.21
C HIS A 62 -2.60 4.83 15.65
N ASN A 63 -2.30 3.59 16.06
CA ASN A 63 -2.83 2.99 17.29
C ASN A 63 -1.91 3.20 18.50
N THR A 64 -0.63 3.50 18.30
CA THR A 64 0.35 3.64 19.39
C THR A 64 0.43 5.10 19.85
N PRO A 65 -0.07 5.47 21.05
CA PRO A 65 -0.16 6.87 21.47
C PRO A 65 1.18 7.62 21.50
N ALA A 66 2.27 6.92 21.87
CA ALA A 66 3.61 7.50 21.93
C ALA A 66 4.11 8.02 20.57
N VAL A 67 3.67 7.38 19.47
CA VAL A 67 4.13 7.66 18.11
C VAL A 67 2.99 8.12 17.17
N LYS A 68 1.82 8.46 17.72
CA LYS A 68 0.63 8.91 16.97
C LYS A 68 0.80 10.32 16.38
N ALA A 69 1.70 10.40 15.42
CA ALA A 69 2.14 11.61 14.75
C ALA A 69 1.25 11.95 13.55
N LYS A 70 1.44 13.16 12.98
CA LYS A 70 0.86 13.46 11.66
C LYS A 70 1.64 12.69 10.60
N THR A 71 0.92 11.88 9.81
CA THR A 71 1.54 10.99 8.84
C THR A 71 0.95 11.21 7.45
N LEU A 72 1.83 11.39 6.46
CA LEU A 72 1.51 11.26 5.04
C LEU A 72 2.04 9.93 4.56
N PHE A 73 1.17 9.11 3.98
CA PHE A 73 1.51 7.79 3.46
C PHE A 73 1.12 7.76 1.98
N ALA A 74 2.10 7.84 1.09
CA ALA A 74 1.88 7.65 -0.34
C ALA A 74 2.16 6.19 -0.69
N THR A 75 1.24 5.55 -1.40
CA THR A 75 1.29 4.12 -1.70
C THR A 75 0.58 3.83 -3.02
N HIS A 76 0.98 2.74 -3.69
CA HIS A 76 0.26 2.19 -4.83
C HIS A 76 -0.73 1.08 -4.41
N TYR A 77 -0.64 0.58 -3.17
CA TYR A 77 -1.56 -0.44 -2.64
C TYR A 77 -2.94 0.15 -2.41
N HIS A 78 -3.91 -0.23 -3.25
CA HIS A 78 -5.29 0.24 -3.16
C HIS A 78 -5.97 -0.32 -1.91
N GLU A 79 -5.55 -1.49 -1.44
CA GLU A 79 -6.05 -2.16 -0.24
C GLU A 79 -5.87 -1.27 1.00
N LEU A 80 -4.79 -0.50 1.10
CA LEU A 80 -4.55 0.39 2.24
C LEU A 80 -5.60 1.50 2.37
N THR A 81 -6.38 1.78 1.31
CA THR A 81 -7.45 2.77 1.38
C THR A 81 -8.58 2.35 2.34
N ASP A 82 -8.75 1.04 2.59
CA ASP A 82 -9.71 0.49 3.54
C ASP A 82 -9.38 0.85 5.00
N LEU A 83 -8.15 1.29 5.29
CA LEU A 83 -7.78 1.81 6.61
C LEU A 83 -8.64 3.02 7.00
N ALA A 84 -9.08 3.84 6.04
CA ALA A 84 -9.97 4.97 6.31
C ALA A 84 -11.37 4.54 6.78
N ILE A 85 -11.79 3.31 6.48
CA ILE A 85 -13.08 2.73 6.91
C ILE A 85 -12.99 2.31 8.38
N THR A 86 -11.81 1.83 8.82
CA THR A 86 -11.63 1.16 10.12
C THR A 86 -10.93 2.02 11.17
N LEU A 87 -10.09 2.97 10.76
CA LEU A 87 -9.27 3.80 11.65
C LEU A 87 -9.74 5.26 11.63
N ASN A 88 -10.27 5.71 12.76
CA ASN A 88 -10.72 7.09 12.92
C ASN A 88 -9.57 8.10 12.77
N GLY A 89 -9.73 9.05 11.84
CA GLY A 89 -8.73 10.09 11.57
C GLY A 89 -7.81 9.77 10.38
N VAL A 90 -7.89 8.56 9.82
CA VAL A 90 -7.31 8.26 8.51
C VAL A 90 -8.23 8.82 7.42
N LYS A 91 -7.63 9.45 6.40
CA LYS A 91 -8.36 10.07 5.28
C LYS A 91 -7.63 9.75 3.98
N ASN A 92 -8.38 9.29 2.98
CA ASN A 92 -7.85 9.02 1.66
C ASN A 92 -7.81 10.30 0.81
N TYR A 93 -6.68 10.49 0.15
CA TYR A 93 -6.48 11.52 -0.85
C TYR A 93 -5.84 10.91 -2.09
N THR A 94 -6.19 11.46 -3.24
CA THR A 94 -5.66 11.03 -4.55
C THR A 94 -5.22 12.24 -5.37
N VAL A 95 -4.31 12.02 -6.30
CA VAL A 95 -3.92 13.03 -7.30
C VAL A 95 -4.91 12.94 -8.46
N GLN A 96 -5.58 14.05 -8.76
CA GLN A 96 -6.59 14.06 -9.83
C GLN A 96 -5.96 13.84 -11.20
N VAL A 97 -6.58 12.95 -11.96
CA VAL A 97 -6.29 12.65 -13.37
C VAL A 97 -7.54 12.97 -14.18
N ARG A 98 -7.36 13.54 -15.37
CA ARG A 98 -8.44 13.78 -16.34
C ARG A 98 -8.16 13.01 -17.62
N GLU A 99 -9.10 12.17 -18.04
CA GLU A 99 -9.06 11.51 -19.34
C GLU A 99 -9.50 12.50 -20.44
N HIS A 100 -8.78 12.51 -21.56
CA HIS A 100 -9.09 13.30 -22.75
C HIS A 100 -8.88 12.43 -23.99
N GLY A 101 -9.96 11.78 -24.44
CA GLY A 101 -9.87 10.74 -25.47
C GLY A 101 -8.99 9.59 -24.98
N GLU A 102 -7.95 9.24 -25.74
CA GLU A 102 -6.97 8.22 -25.37
C GLU A 102 -5.79 8.74 -24.53
N SER A 103 -5.80 10.03 -24.19
CA SER A 103 -4.73 10.68 -23.43
C SER A 103 -5.15 10.96 -21.99
N ILE A 104 -4.19 10.97 -21.06
CA ILE A 104 -4.42 11.35 -19.66
C ILE A 104 -3.68 12.64 -19.33
N ILE A 105 -4.32 13.51 -18.57
CA ILE A 105 -3.77 14.77 -18.08
C ILE A 105 -3.68 14.69 -16.56
N PHE A 106 -2.45 14.70 -16.04
CA PHE A 106 -2.20 14.79 -14.60
C PHE A 106 -2.43 16.22 -14.11
N LEU A 107 -3.49 16.44 -13.34
CA LEU A 107 -3.87 17.78 -12.88
C LEU A 107 -2.98 18.30 -11.73
N ARG A 108 -2.08 17.48 -11.20
CA ARG A 108 -1.18 17.77 -10.05
C ARG A 108 -1.92 18.33 -8.83
N ARG A 109 -3.21 18.00 -8.71
CA ARG A 109 -4.09 18.47 -7.64
C ARG A 109 -4.43 17.30 -6.72
N ILE A 110 -4.16 17.47 -5.44
CA ILE A 110 -4.58 16.50 -4.42
C ILE A 110 -6.03 16.80 -4.03
N ALA A 111 -6.88 15.76 -4.04
CA ALA A 111 -8.27 15.85 -3.65
C ALA A 111 -8.68 14.67 -2.76
N PRO A 112 -9.70 14.82 -1.89
CA PRO A 112 -10.25 13.70 -1.14
C PRO A 112 -10.76 12.60 -2.07
N GLY A 113 -10.50 11.35 -1.71
CA GLY A 113 -10.90 10.18 -2.48
C GLY A 113 -9.80 9.14 -2.64
N THR A 114 -10.11 8.06 -3.34
CA THR A 114 -9.21 6.99 -3.74
C THR A 114 -8.92 7.07 -5.23
N ALA A 115 -7.88 6.40 -5.70
CA ALA A 115 -7.71 6.22 -7.14
C ALA A 115 -8.70 5.16 -7.65
N ASP A 116 -9.40 5.44 -8.75
CA ASP A 116 -10.41 4.53 -9.30
C ASP A 116 -9.82 3.51 -10.29
N LYS A 117 -8.60 3.79 -10.81
CA LYS A 117 -7.93 2.99 -11.84
C LYS A 117 -6.41 3.09 -11.73
N SER A 118 -5.71 2.06 -12.19
CA SER A 118 -4.28 2.13 -12.48
C SER A 118 -4.04 2.71 -13.87
N TYR A 119 -3.15 3.69 -13.98
CA TYR A 119 -2.81 4.36 -15.24
C TYR A 119 -1.46 3.93 -15.81
N GLY A 120 -0.90 2.80 -15.35
CA GLY A 120 0.45 2.35 -15.73
C GLY A 120 0.67 2.24 -17.24
N ILE A 121 -0.28 1.61 -17.96
CA ILE A 121 -0.19 1.46 -19.43
C ILE A 121 -0.30 2.82 -20.15
N HIS A 122 -1.11 3.74 -19.63
CA HIS A 122 -1.22 5.09 -20.17
C HIS A 122 0.08 5.89 -19.99
N VAL A 123 0.72 5.75 -18.83
CA VAL A 123 2.04 6.34 -18.56
C VAL A 123 3.10 5.75 -19.50
N ALA A 124 3.06 4.45 -19.77
CA ALA A 124 3.96 3.80 -20.73
C ALA A 124 3.83 4.40 -22.14
N ARG A 125 2.59 4.62 -22.62
CA ARG A 125 2.35 5.32 -23.89
C ARG A 125 2.89 6.75 -23.87
N LEU A 126 2.62 7.52 -22.81
CA LEU A 126 3.14 8.89 -22.65
C LEU A 126 4.68 8.95 -22.60
N ALA A 127 5.33 7.89 -22.10
CA ALA A 127 6.78 7.75 -22.09
C ALA A 127 7.37 7.42 -23.48
N GLY A 128 6.51 7.23 -24.50
CA GLY A 128 6.94 6.92 -25.87
C GLY A 128 7.22 5.44 -26.11
N MET A 129 6.63 4.53 -25.32
CA MET A 129 6.71 3.11 -25.65
C MET A 129 6.03 2.81 -26.99
N PRO A 130 6.57 1.87 -27.80
CA PRO A 130 5.96 1.49 -29.08
C PRO A 130 4.50 1.05 -28.90
N ASP A 131 3.63 1.45 -29.84
CA ASP A 131 2.20 1.14 -29.76
C ASP A 131 1.94 -0.36 -29.69
N GLU A 132 2.72 -1.19 -30.40
CA GLU A 132 2.64 -2.65 -30.33
C GLU A 132 2.83 -3.20 -28.90
N VAL A 133 3.72 -2.59 -28.11
CA VAL A 133 3.96 -2.98 -26.71
C VAL A 133 2.81 -2.50 -25.81
N VAL A 134 2.32 -1.29 -26.04
CA VAL A 134 1.20 -0.72 -25.28
C VAL A 134 -0.06 -1.55 -25.51
N ASP A 135 -0.38 -1.85 -26.77
CA ASP A 135 -1.57 -2.61 -27.15
C ASP A 135 -1.49 -4.04 -26.60
N ARG A 136 -0.32 -4.70 -26.72
CA ARG A 136 -0.13 -6.02 -26.12
C ARG A 136 -0.27 -6.00 -24.59
N SER A 137 0.21 -4.95 -23.94
CA SER A 137 0.06 -4.80 -22.48
C SER A 137 -1.41 -4.67 -22.06
N ARG A 138 -2.25 -4.00 -22.87
CA ARG A 138 -3.69 -3.89 -22.61
C ARG A 138 -4.38 -5.25 -22.71
N GLU A 139 -4.07 -6.03 -23.74
CA GLU A 139 -4.60 -7.38 -23.90
C GLU A 139 -4.21 -8.27 -22.71
N ILE A 140 -2.95 -8.22 -22.27
CA ILE A 140 -2.48 -8.99 -21.12
C ILE A 140 -3.21 -8.57 -19.84
N LEU A 141 -3.37 -7.26 -19.61
CA LEU A 141 -4.08 -6.75 -18.44
C LEU A 141 -5.55 -7.22 -18.43
N ALA A 142 -6.25 -7.13 -19.56
CA ALA A 142 -7.64 -7.59 -19.67
C ALA A 142 -7.78 -9.08 -19.32
N ASN A 143 -6.87 -9.92 -19.80
CA ASN A 143 -6.86 -11.35 -19.48
C ASN A 143 -6.59 -11.63 -17.99
N LEU A 144 -5.71 -10.85 -17.36
CA LEU A 144 -5.41 -11.00 -15.92
C LEU A 144 -6.62 -10.59 -15.06
N GLU A 145 -7.30 -9.50 -15.42
CA GLU A 145 -8.51 -9.04 -14.73
C GLU A 145 -9.67 -10.03 -14.87
N GLU A 146 -9.86 -10.63 -16.06
CA GLU A 146 -10.85 -11.70 -16.27
C GLU A 146 -10.55 -12.96 -15.44
N GLY A 147 -9.27 -13.35 -15.36
CA GLY A 147 -8.83 -14.51 -14.55
C GLY A 147 -8.98 -14.29 -13.03
N GLU A 148 -8.82 -13.05 -12.54
CA GLU A 148 -9.07 -12.73 -11.13
C GLU A 148 -10.58 -12.71 -10.78
N LEU A 149 -11.44 -12.36 -11.73
CA LEU A 149 -12.90 -12.37 -11.57
C LEU A 149 -13.47 -13.80 -11.46
N GLU A 150 -12.90 -14.78 -12.16
CA GLU A 150 -13.29 -16.20 -12.01
C GLU A 150 -12.88 -16.80 -10.65
N ALA A 151 -11.83 -16.26 -10.02
CA ALA A 151 -11.32 -16.70 -8.71
C ALA A 151 -11.91 -15.93 -7.51
N GLY A 152 -13.02 -15.22 -7.71
CA GLY A 152 -13.58 -14.19 -6.83
C GLY A 152 -13.58 -14.49 -5.32
N VAL A 153 -12.55 -14.03 -4.60
CA VAL A 153 -12.60 -13.68 -3.16
C VAL A 153 -11.47 -12.70 -2.78
N PRO A 154 -11.73 -11.46 -2.34
CA PRO A 154 -10.76 -10.68 -1.58
C PRO A 154 -10.60 -11.29 -0.18
N LYS A 155 -9.46 -11.93 0.10
CA LYS A 155 -9.21 -12.69 1.33
C LYS A 155 -8.82 -11.87 2.56
N LEU A 156 -8.54 -10.57 2.46
CA LEU A 156 -7.85 -9.86 3.55
C LEU A 156 -8.72 -9.34 4.71
N ALA A 157 -10.06 -9.40 4.63
CA ALA A 157 -10.93 -8.91 5.71
C ALA A 157 -11.46 -9.99 6.67
N ARG A 158 -10.86 -11.19 6.74
CA ARG A 158 -11.23 -12.16 7.78
C ARG A 158 -10.39 -12.00 9.03
N ARG A 159 -10.88 -11.13 9.93
CA ARG A 159 -10.49 -11.14 11.34
C ARG A 159 -10.82 -12.52 11.93
N ASN A 160 -9.80 -13.36 12.10
CA ASN A 160 -9.91 -14.55 12.93
C ASN A 160 -10.11 -14.10 14.38
N ARG A 161 -11.38 -13.86 14.78
CA ARG A 161 -11.74 -13.94 16.19
C ARG A 161 -11.45 -15.39 16.58
N ARG A 162 -10.32 -15.63 17.26
CA ARG A 162 -10.13 -16.85 18.04
C ARG A 162 -11.38 -17.01 18.91
N LYS A 163 -12.23 -17.98 18.61
CA LYS A 163 -13.22 -18.46 19.56
C LYS A 163 -12.42 -19.07 20.70
N SER A 164 -12.36 -18.37 21.82
CA SER A 164 -12.07 -18.98 23.11
C SER A 164 -13.29 -19.82 23.49
N THR A 165 -13.33 -21.08 23.08
CA THR A 165 -14.28 -22.06 23.63
C THR A 165 -13.63 -23.44 23.64
N ASP A 166 -13.49 -23.95 24.86
CA ASP A 166 -13.34 -25.33 25.32
C ASP A 166 -12.01 -26.04 25.09
N ILE A 167 -11.21 -26.05 26.16
CA ILE A 167 -10.21 -27.09 26.44
C ILE A 167 -10.99 -28.34 26.86
N PRO A 168 -10.98 -29.45 26.10
CA PRO A 168 -11.50 -30.71 26.58
C PRO A 168 -10.42 -31.35 27.46
N GLY A 169 -10.58 -31.31 28.78
CA GLY A 169 -9.67 -32.04 29.67
C GLY A 169 -9.57 -31.61 31.12
N GLN A 170 -10.31 -30.62 31.61
CA GLN A 170 -10.28 -30.28 33.04
C GLN A 170 -11.50 -30.84 33.76
N LEU A 171 -11.28 -31.98 34.41
CA LEU A 171 -12.20 -32.60 35.37
C LEU A 171 -12.53 -31.61 36.48
N THR A 172 -13.83 -31.34 36.65
CA THR A 172 -14.40 -30.84 37.89
C THR A 172 -14.10 -31.81 39.02
N LEU A 173 -13.40 -31.35 40.07
CA LEU A 173 -13.49 -31.94 41.40
C LEU A 173 -13.38 -30.80 42.43
N PHE A 174 -14.48 -30.62 43.15
CA PHE A 174 -14.79 -29.62 44.20
C PHE A 174 -15.11 -28.19 43.74
#